data_AF-A0A8H8V7K2-F1
#
_entry.id   AF-A0A8H8V7K2-F1
#
_cell.length_a   1.000
_cell.length_b   1.000
_cell.length_c   1.000
_cell.angle_alpha   90.00
_cell.angle_beta   90.00
_cell.angle_gamma   90.00
#
_symmetry.space_group_name_H-M   'P 1'
#
loop_
_entity.id
_entity.type
_entity.pdbx_description
1 polymer ?
#
loop_
_entity_poly.entity_id
_entity_poly.type
_entity_poly.pdbx_seq_one_letter_code
_entity_poly.pdbx_strand_id
1 'polypeptide(L)'
;MRHLQDIGHHHLHIPTPNEPIIHEVTVFDHISSQWPSKNSSQHNQSRKAHRNGIKKPKTFRYPSLKGTDPKFKRNHKHALHGTAKALKEFKAGLRETA
;
A
#
# COMPACT_ATOMS: atom_id res chain seq x y z
N MET A 1 59.82 -61.32 -13.73
CA MET A 1 59.39 -60.24 -14.65
C MET A 1 58.38 -59.38 -13.91
N ARG A 2 58.52 -58.07 -14.04
CA ARG A 2 57.78 -57.06 -13.25
C ARG A 2 56.29 -57.15 -13.56
N HIS A 3 55.45 -57.22 -12.54
CA HIS A 3 54.06 -56.78 -12.67
C HIS A 3 53.75 -55.81 -11.53
N LEU A 4 54.12 -54.56 -11.78
CA LEU A 4 53.71 -53.41 -11.01
C LEU A 4 52.23 -53.21 -11.37
N GLN A 5 51.33 -53.34 -10.40
CA GLN A 5 49.94 -52.93 -10.58
C GLN A 5 49.67 -51.76 -9.66
N ASP A 6 49.36 -50.66 -10.33
CA ASP A 6 49.41 -49.30 -9.84
C ASP A 6 48.36 -49.01 -8.77
N ILE A 7 48.77 -48.15 -7.85
CA ILE A 7 47.91 -47.50 -6.86
C ILE A 7 46.97 -46.60 -7.68
N GLY A 8 45.69 -47.00 -7.77
CA GLY A 8 44.66 -46.21 -8.45
C GLY A 8 44.49 -44.86 -7.74
N HIS A 9 45.09 -43.82 -8.30
CA HIS A 9 44.85 -42.44 -7.91
C HIS A 9 43.36 -42.13 -8.12
N HIS A 10 42.65 -41.77 -7.04
CA HIS A 10 41.32 -41.17 -7.15
C HIS A 10 41.44 -39.81 -7.84
N HIS A 11 41.27 -39.78 -9.15
CA HIS A 11 41.17 -38.55 -9.91
C HIS A 11 39.80 -37.93 -9.61
N LEU A 12 39.78 -36.83 -8.85
CA LEU A 12 38.62 -35.95 -8.78
C LEU A 12 38.35 -35.45 -10.20
N HIS A 13 37.25 -35.90 -10.81
CA HIS A 13 36.81 -35.42 -12.11
C HIS A 13 36.42 -33.94 -11.97
N ILE A 14 37.30 -33.07 -12.46
CA ILE A 14 37.01 -31.65 -12.66
C ILE A 14 36.47 -31.52 -14.09
N PRO A 15 35.19 -31.15 -14.30
CA PRO A 15 34.64 -31.03 -15.64
C PRO A 15 35.36 -29.90 -16.40
N THR A 16 35.82 -30.23 -17.61
CA THR A 16 36.44 -29.29 -18.54
C THR A 16 35.35 -28.53 -19.32
N PRO A 17 35.60 -27.27 -19.74
CA PRO A 17 34.53 -26.38 -20.22
C PRO A 17 33.94 -26.70 -21.61
N ASN A 18 34.32 -27.82 -22.24
CA ASN A 18 34.00 -28.08 -23.66
C ASN A 18 33.51 -29.51 -23.95
N GLU A 19 32.70 -30.11 -23.07
CA GLU A 19 31.86 -31.25 -23.48
C GLU A 19 30.61 -30.74 -24.22
N PRO A 20 30.30 -31.25 -25.43
CA PRO A 20 29.14 -30.80 -26.19
C PRO A 20 27.86 -31.33 -25.55
N ILE A 21 27.07 -30.43 -24.97
CA ILE A 21 25.70 -30.73 -24.56
C ILE A 21 24.90 -30.98 -25.83
N ILE A 22 24.47 -32.22 -26.02
CA ILE A 22 23.51 -32.62 -27.05
C ILE A 22 22.16 -31.97 -26.71
N HIS A 23 21.99 -30.73 -27.16
CA HIS A 23 20.71 -30.06 -27.23
C HIS A 23 20.05 -30.50 -28.54
N GLU A 24 19.19 -31.51 -28.46
CA GLU A 24 18.22 -31.84 -29.50
C GLU A 24 17.42 -30.56 -29.84
N VAL A 25 17.67 -29.99 -31.02
CA VAL A 25 16.97 -28.80 -31.51
C VAL A 25 15.60 -29.23 -32.01
N THR A 26 14.55 -29.07 -31.21
CA THR A 26 13.23 -28.82 -31.80
C THR A 26 13.14 -27.33 -32.08
N VAL A 27 13.20 -26.99 -33.36
CA VAL A 27 12.78 -25.69 -33.90
C VAL A 27 11.30 -25.53 -33.56
N PHE A 28 10.98 -24.86 -32.45
CA PHE A 28 9.66 -24.28 -32.26
C PHE A 28 9.85 -22.81 -31.96
N ASP A 29 9.58 -22.03 -32.99
CA ASP A 29 9.67 -20.59 -33.01
C ASP A 29 9.02 -19.94 -31.78
N HIS A 30 9.76 -18.95 -31.31
CA HIS A 30 9.26 -17.63 -30.92
C HIS A 30 7.75 -17.43 -31.10
N ILE A 31 7.03 -17.58 -30.00
CA ILE A 31 6.07 -16.64 -29.43
C ILE A 31 5.55 -17.46 -28.25
N SER A 32 5.94 -17.08 -27.03
CA SER A 32 5.06 -17.36 -25.90
C SER A 32 3.78 -16.59 -26.24
N SER A 33 2.90 -17.23 -27.02
CA SER A 33 1.54 -16.80 -27.22
C SER A 33 0.96 -17.03 -25.86
N GLN A 34 1.20 -16.06 -24.98
CA GLN A 34 0.51 -15.90 -23.73
C GLN A 34 -0.95 -15.98 -24.15
N TRP A 35 -1.54 -17.16 -23.96
CA TRP A 35 -2.91 -17.42 -24.35
C TRP A 35 -3.73 -16.24 -23.83
N PRO A 36 -4.38 -15.44 -24.70
CA PRO A 36 -4.86 -14.13 -24.32
C PRO A 36 -5.91 -14.28 -23.22
N SER A 37 -5.51 -14.00 -22.00
CA SER A 37 -6.39 -13.97 -20.85
C SER A 37 -7.06 -12.60 -20.76
N LYS A 38 -8.17 -12.51 -20.04
CA LYS A 38 -8.88 -11.24 -19.94
C LYS A 38 -8.10 -10.28 -19.03
N ASN A 39 -7.46 -9.28 -19.64
CA ASN A 39 -6.57 -8.34 -18.95
C ASN A 39 -7.29 -7.41 -17.94
N SER A 40 -8.61 -7.19 -18.09
CA SER A 40 -9.41 -6.37 -17.17
C SER A 40 -10.91 -6.69 -17.24
N SER A 41 -11.62 -6.56 -16.11
CA SER A 41 -13.06 -6.74 -16.05
C SER A 41 -13.70 -5.97 -14.89
N GLN A 42 -14.74 -5.19 -15.18
CA GLN A 42 -15.57 -4.51 -14.19
C GLN A 42 -16.93 -5.20 -13.96
N HIS A 43 -17.15 -6.36 -14.59
CA HIS A 43 -18.47 -7.02 -14.71
C HIS A 43 -19.17 -7.34 -13.37
N ASN A 44 -18.42 -7.56 -12.29
CA ASN A 44 -18.98 -7.85 -10.96
C ASN A 44 -18.68 -6.76 -9.92
N GLN A 45 -18.08 -5.64 -10.30
CA GLN A 45 -17.69 -4.61 -9.32
C GLN A 45 -18.92 -3.89 -8.76
N SER A 46 -19.83 -3.47 -9.65
CA SER A 46 -21.08 -2.80 -9.24
C SER A 46 -21.94 -3.70 -8.36
N ARG A 47 -22.15 -4.96 -8.75
CA ARG A 47 -22.94 -5.92 -7.96
C ARG A 47 -22.37 -6.09 -6.55
N LYS A 48 -21.04 -6.25 -6.41
CA LYS A 48 -20.37 -6.34 -5.10
C LYS A 48 -20.52 -5.06 -4.28
N ALA A 49 -20.35 -3.89 -4.88
CA ALA A 49 -20.49 -2.59 -4.20
C ALA A 49 -21.91 -2.37 -3.66
N HIS A 50 -22.92 -2.84 -4.40
CA HIS A 50 -24.33 -2.71 -4.01
C HIS A 50 -24.82 -3.79 -3.05
N ARG A 51 -24.09 -4.91 -2.83
CA ARG A 51 -24.48 -5.94 -1.84
C ARG A 51 -24.70 -5.36 -0.43
N ASN A 52 -23.82 -4.44 -0.02
CA ASN A 52 -23.95 -3.73 1.27
C ASN A 52 -24.56 -2.32 1.11
N GLY A 53 -24.87 -1.94 -0.14
CA GLY A 53 -25.28 -0.60 -0.54
C GLY A 53 -24.14 0.42 -0.51
N ILE A 54 -24.10 1.31 -1.50
CA ILE A 54 -23.19 2.46 -1.50
C ILE A 54 -23.77 3.51 -0.55
N LYS A 55 -23.22 3.58 0.67
CA LYS A 55 -23.67 4.54 1.69
C LYS A 55 -23.11 5.92 1.39
N LYS A 56 -23.96 6.95 1.54
CA LYS A 56 -23.53 8.35 1.49
C LYS A 56 -22.61 8.66 2.69
N PRO A 57 -21.65 9.60 2.57
CA PRO A 57 -20.84 10.02 3.70
C PRO A 57 -21.76 10.56 4.80
N LYS A 58 -21.44 10.23 6.06
CA LYS A 58 -22.22 10.68 7.21
C LYS A 58 -22.06 12.18 7.38
N THR A 59 -23.18 12.90 7.38
CA THR A 59 -23.22 14.32 7.73
C THR A 59 -23.42 14.46 9.24
N PHE A 60 -22.73 15.44 9.83
CA PHE A 60 -22.88 15.81 11.23
C PHE A 60 -23.38 17.26 11.31
N ARG A 61 -24.11 17.62 12.38
CA ARG A 61 -24.62 18.98 12.58
C ARG A 61 -23.51 20.03 12.59
N TYR A 62 -22.34 19.67 13.11
CA TYR A 62 -21.19 20.58 13.23
C TYR A 62 -19.97 19.98 12.49
N PRO A 63 -19.44 20.66 11.46
CA PRO A 63 -18.25 20.20 10.73
C PRO A 63 -16.95 20.54 11.50
N SER A 64 -15.84 19.91 11.13
CA SER A 64 -14.53 20.22 11.71
C SER A 64 -13.94 21.52 11.15
N LEU A 65 -13.24 22.29 11.99
CA LEU A 65 -12.42 23.45 11.58
C LEU A 65 -11.01 23.03 11.10
N LYS A 66 -10.86 21.84 10.49
CA LYS A 66 -9.58 21.39 9.91
C LYS A 66 -9.44 22.00 8.51
N GLY A 67 -8.30 22.62 8.23
CA GLY A 67 -8.05 23.29 6.94
C GLY A 67 -8.56 24.72 6.83
N THR A 68 -9.22 25.26 7.86
CA THR A 68 -9.56 26.70 7.90
C THR A 68 -8.32 27.53 8.19
N ASP A 69 -8.30 28.78 7.72
CA ASP A 69 -7.18 29.71 7.89
C ASP A 69 -6.65 29.76 9.34
N PRO A 70 -5.35 29.55 9.56
CA PRO A 70 -4.75 29.62 10.88
C PRO A 70 -5.00 30.95 11.61
N LYS A 71 -5.06 32.09 10.91
CA LYS A 71 -5.32 33.41 11.54
C LYS A 71 -6.75 33.48 12.05
N PHE A 72 -7.73 33.06 11.26
CA PHE A 72 -9.11 32.90 11.70
C PHE A 72 -9.23 31.98 12.92
N LYS A 73 -8.58 30.81 12.91
CA LYS A 73 -8.63 29.86 14.04
C LYS A 73 -8.08 30.43 15.34
N ARG A 74 -6.94 31.14 15.28
CA ARG A 74 -6.34 31.79 16.45
C ARG A 74 -7.30 32.82 17.02
N ASN A 75 -7.84 33.70 16.19
CA ASN A 75 -8.79 34.72 16.63
C ASN A 75 -10.08 34.11 17.20
N HIS A 76 -10.65 33.12 16.52
CA HIS A 76 -11.87 32.43 16.97
C HIS A 76 -11.69 31.78 18.35
N LYS A 77 -10.51 31.15 18.59
CA LYS A 77 -10.16 30.62 19.91
C LYS A 77 -10.16 31.73 20.98
N HIS A 78 -9.51 32.86 20.72
CA HIS A 78 -9.45 33.96 21.70
C HIS A 78 -10.83 34.57 21.97
N ALA A 79 -11.66 34.76 20.93
CA ALA A 79 -13.02 35.28 21.09
C ALA A 79 -13.89 34.38 21.98
N LEU A 80 -13.88 33.06 21.74
CA LEU A 80 -14.63 32.09 22.55
C LEU A 80 -14.14 32.02 23.99
N HIS A 81 -12.83 32.10 24.22
CA HIS A 81 -12.29 32.15 25.59
C HIS A 81 -12.67 33.45 26.31
N GLY A 82 -12.67 34.58 25.61
CA GLY A 82 -13.07 35.88 26.15
C GLY A 82 -14.52 35.88 26.60
N THR A 83 -15.44 35.41 25.75
CA THR A 83 -16.87 35.32 26.10
C THR A 83 -17.12 34.36 27.26
N ALA A 84 -16.47 33.19 27.26
CA ALA A 84 -16.58 32.25 28.38
C ALA A 84 -16.12 32.85 29.72
N LYS A 85 -15.06 33.67 29.71
CA LYS A 85 -14.56 34.37 30.90
C LYS A 85 -15.55 35.44 31.36
N ALA A 86 -16.03 36.28 30.46
CA ALA A 86 -17.00 37.34 30.78
C ALA A 86 -18.29 36.76 31.39
N LEU A 87 -18.83 35.69 30.80
CA LEU A 87 -20.01 35.00 31.32
C LEU A 87 -19.77 34.40 32.71
N LYS A 88 -18.56 33.88 32.97
CA LYS A 88 -18.20 33.36 34.29
C LYS A 88 -18.14 34.47 35.35
N GLU A 89 -17.56 35.62 35.01
CA GLU A 89 -17.49 36.79 35.90
C GLU A 89 -18.88 37.38 36.17
N PHE A 90 -19.72 37.49 35.14
CA PHE A 90 -21.12 37.91 35.27
C PHE A 90 -21.89 36.97 36.20
N LYS A 91 -21.78 35.65 35.99
CA LYS A 91 -22.43 34.66 36.87
C LYS A 91 -21.91 34.72 38.31
N ALA A 92 -20.67 35.11 38.51
CA ALA A 92 -20.07 35.30 39.84
C ALA A 92 -20.43 36.66 40.47
N GLY A 93 -21.19 37.52 39.79
CA GLY A 93 -21.54 38.87 40.26
C GLY A 93 -20.37 39.86 40.26
N LEU A 94 -19.23 39.48 39.66
CA LEU A 94 -18.04 40.34 39.55
C LEU A 94 -18.13 41.31 38.35
N ARG A 95 -19.14 41.13 37.49
CA ARG A 95 -19.49 42.04 36.39
C ARG A 95 -21.00 42.28 36.40
N GLU A 96 -21.36 43.55 36.26
CA GLU A 96 -22.75 44.03 36.16
C GLU A 96 -23.41 43.66 34.82
N THR A 97 -22.62 43.45 33.77
CA THR A 97 -23.10 43.16 32.41
C THR A 97 -22.42 41.92 31.82
N ALA A 98 -23.19 41.17 31.04
CA ALA A 98 -22.80 39.92 30.41
C ALA A 98 -21.95 40.13 29.14
#